data_AF-A0A7W6H7W7-F1
#
_entry.id   AF-A0A7W6H7W7-F1
#
_cell.length_a   1.000
_cell.length_b   1.000
_cell.length_c   1.000
_cell.angle_alpha   90.00
_cell.angle_beta   90.00
_cell.angle_gamma   90.00
#
_symmetry.space_group_name_H-M   'P 1'
#
loop_
_entity.id
_entity.type
_entity.pdbx_description
1 polymer ?
#
loop_
_entity_poly.entity_id
_entity_poly.type
_entity_poly.pdbx_seq_one_letter_code
_entity_poly.pdbx_strand_id
1 'polypeptide(L)'
;MPAAKGKIVEGGRVILPAAFRKSMGLQKGDTVLMELHGEEIRIRPARSALRRLQEKLRDYAPELGSVADELIAERRQEATKE
;
A
#
# COMPACT_ATOMS: atom_id res chain seq x y z
N MET A 1 10.96 11.66 -14.49
CA MET A 1 9.84 11.69 -13.52
C MET A 1 8.92 12.86 -13.88
N PRO A 2 7.61 12.68 -14.01
CA PRO A 2 6.71 13.81 -14.24
C PRO A 2 6.68 14.70 -12.98
N ALA A 3 7.00 15.98 -13.14
CA ALA A 3 6.94 16.97 -12.08
C ALA A 3 5.90 18.03 -12.43
N ALA A 4 5.16 18.50 -11.43
CA ALA A 4 4.19 19.57 -11.58
C ALA A 4 4.38 20.59 -10.46
N LYS A 5 4.27 21.88 -10.79
CA LYS A 5 4.29 22.95 -9.79
C LYS A 5 2.97 22.94 -9.04
N GLY A 6 3.05 22.96 -7.71
CA GLY A 6 1.91 23.14 -6.82
C GLY A 6 2.10 24.38 -5.96
N LYS A 7 1.02 24.87 -5.37
CA LYS A 7 1.06 25.90 -4.32
C LYS A 7 0.44 25.32 -3.05
N ILE A 8 0.98 25.74 -1.90
CA ILE A 8 0.28 25.59 -0.63
C ILE A 8 -0.81 26.66 -0.60
N VAL A 9 -2.04 26.23 -0.38
CA VAL A 9 -3.20 27.12 -0.21
C VAL A 9 -3.56 27.23 1.26
N GLU A 10 -4.57 28.04 1.56
CA GLU A 10 -5.06 28.26 2.92
C GLU A 10 -5.35 26.95 3.66
N GLY A 11 -4.94 26.92 4.93
CA GLY A 11 -5.03 25.73 5.79
C GLY A 11 -3.96 24.66 5.50
N GLY A 12 -2.85 25.02 4.85
CA GLY A 12 -1.70 24.11 4.64
C GLY A 12 -1.94 23.02 3.59
N ARG A 13 -2.95 23.17 2.73
CA ARG A 13 -3.33 22.16 1.74
C ARG A 13 -2.51 22.32 0.46
N VAL A 14 -2.17 21.20 -0.18
CA VAL A 14 -1.55 21.18 -1.52
C VAL A 14 -2.55 20.67 -2.54
N ILE A 15 -2.71 21.39 -3.65
CA ILE A 15 -3.57 20.95 -4.75
C ILE A 15 -2.82 19.92 -5.59
N LEU A 16 -3.29 18.67 -5.57
CA LEU A 16 -2.74 17.60 -6.41
C LEU A 16 -3.33 17.69 -7.84
N PRO A 17 -2.48 17.85 -8.88
CA PRO A 17 -2.95 17.92 -10.26
C PRO A 17 -3.76 16.70 -10.69
N ALA A 18 -4.72 16.90 -11.60
CA ALA A 18 -5.62 15.84 -12.05
C ALA A 18 -4.89 14.63 -12.65
N ALA A 19 -3.79 14.87 -13.38
CA ALA A 19 -2.96 13.81 -13.94
C ALA A 19 -2.41 12.87 -12.85
N PHE A 20 -1.96 13.43 -11.72
CA PHE A 20 -1.36 12.66 -10.62
C PHE A 20 -2.43 11.90 -9.84
N ARG A 21 -3.61 12.51 -9.62
CA ARG A 21 -4.76 11.80 -9.02
C ARG A 21 -5.13 10.57 -9.86
N LYS A 22 -5.24 10.72 -11.18
CA LYS A 22 -5.58 9.63 -12.10
C LYS A 22 -4.53 8.52 -12.10
N SER A 23 -3.24 8.85 -12.19
CA SER A 23 -2.17 7.85 -12.18
C SER A 23 -2.05 7.10 -10.85
N MET A 24 -2.42 7.75 -9.74
CA MET A 24 -2.46 7.14 -8.41
C MET A 24 -3.79 6.44 -8.10
N GLY A 25 -4.78 6.50 -9.00
CA GLY A 25 -6.11 5.93 -8.78
C GLY A 25 -6.88 6.58 -7.62
N LEU A 26 -6.60 7.86 -7.32
CA LEU A 26 -7.21 8.59 -6.21
C LEU A 26 -8.52 9.26 -6.63
N GLN A 27 -9.55 9.08 -5.81
CA GLN A 27 -10.84 9.75 -5.91
C GLN A 27 -11.05 10.75 -4.75
N LYS A 28 -12.07 11.60 -4.88
CA LYS A 28 -12.44 12.52 -3.80
C LYS A 28 -12.86 11.72 -2.57
N GLY A 29 -12.26 12.01 -1.42
CA GLY A 29 -12.51 11.30 -0.16
C GLY A 29 -11.56 10.14 0.11
N ASP A 30 -10.67 9.79 -0.83
CA ASP A 30 -9.66 8.76 -0.60
C ASP A 30 -8.61 9.20 0.41
N THR A 31 -8.27 8.28 1.31
CA THR A 31 -7.16 8.47 2.25
C THR A 31 -5.83 8.20 1.57
N VAL A 32 -4.88 9.11 1.79
CA VAL A 32 -3.48 8.96 1.39
C VAL A 32 -2.59 8.86 2.61
N LEU A 33 -1.51 8.09 2.48
CA LEU A 33 -0.39 8.06 3.40
C LEU A 33 0.64 9.08 2.91
N MET A 34 1.19 9.86 3.84
CA MET A 34 2.22 10.85 3.58
C MET A 34 3.43 10.52 4.45
N GLU A 35 4.58 10.31 3.82
CA GLU A 35 5.84 10.05 4.51
C GLU A 35 6.81 11.18 4.20
N LEU A 36 7.49 11.70 5.22
CA LEU A 36 8.59 12.64 5.05
C LEU A 36 9.90 11.88 4.85
N HIS A 37 10.59 12.16 3.75
CA HIS A 37 11.87 11.57 3.39
C HIS A 37 12.87 12.72 3.16
N GLY A 38 13.54 13.16 4.24
CA GLY A 38 14.41 14.33 4.20
C GLY A 38 13.59 15.60 3.89
N GLU A 39 13.84 16.20 2.72
CA GLU A 39 13.13 17.39 2.25
C GLU A 39 11.94 17.07 1.31
N GLU A 40 11.68 15.79 1.04
CA GLU A 40 10.62 15.35 0.14
C GLU A 40 9.43 14.75 0.90
N ILE A 41 8.21 15.06 0.45
CA ILE A 41 7.00 14.37 0.90
C ILE A 41 6.61 13.33 -0.14
N ARG A 42 6.54 12.07 0.28
CA ARG A 42 6.04 10.95 -0.54
C ARG A 42 4.60 10.67 -0.20
N ILE A 43 3.71 10.88 -1.18
CA ILE A 43 2.27 10.63 -1.04
C ILE A 43 1.93 9.30 -1.73
N ARG A 44 1.15 8.46 -1.06
CA ARG A 44 0.74 7.13 -1.56
C ARG A 44 -0.73 6.87 -1.22
N PRO A 45 -1.52 6.19 -2.08
CA PRO A 45 -2.86 5.75 -1.71
C PRO A 45 -2.80 4.77 -0.53
N ALA A 46 -3.68 4.89 0.47
CA ALA A 46 -3.70 3.94 1.59
C ALA A 46 -3.89 2.49 1.12
N ARG A 47 -4.72 2.28 0.09
CA ARG A 47 -4.96 0.97 -0.56
C ARG A 47 -3.70 0.34 -1.15
N SER A 48 -2.72 1.17 -1.54
CA SER A 48 -1.46 0.70 -2.14
C SER A 48 -0.51 0.05 -1.12
N ALA A 49 -0.78 0.19 0.18
CA ALA A 49 0.01 -0.44 1.23
C ALA A 49 -0.12 -1.98 1.17
N LEU A 50 -1.33 -2.49 0.97
CA LEU A 50 -1.58 -3.93 0.87
C LEU A 50 -0.86 -4.53 -0.34
N ARG A 51 -0.94 -3.89 -1.52
CA ARG A 51 -0.24 -4.38 -2.72
C ARG A 51 1.27 -4.41 -2.53
N ARG A 52 1.85 -3.41 -1.88
CA ARG A 52 3.29 -3.39 -1.57
C ARG A 52 3.69 -4.44 -0.54
N LEU A 53 2.85 -4.66 0.46
CA LEU A 53 3.07 -5.72 1.44
C LEU A 53 3.02 -7.09 0.73
N GLN A 54 2.03 -7.30 -0.14
CA GLN A 54 1.94 -8.49 -0.99
C GLN A 54 3.16 -8.63 -1.90
N GLU A 55 3.62 -7.56 -2.56
CA GLU A 55 4.82 -7.57 -3.41
C GLU A 55 6.09 -7.91 -2.61
N LYS A 56 6.27 -7.34 -1.42
CA LYS A 56 7.41 -7.65 -0.53
C LYS A 56 7.38 -9.08 0.00
N LEU A 57 6.19 -9.60 0.28
CA LEU A 57 5.99 -10.94 0.80
C LEU A 57 5.97 -11.99 -0.31
N ARG A 58 5.89 -11.59 -1.58
CA ARG A 58 5.82 -12.49 -2.73
C ARG A 58 7.07 -13.36 -2.85
N ASP A 59 8.23 -12.81 -2.51
CA ASP A 59 9.50 -13.54 -2.50
C ASP A 59 9.53 -14.66 -1.43
N TYR A 60 8.63 -14.60 -0.44
CA TYR A 60 8.49 -15.58 0.63
C TYR A 60 7.30 -16.53 0.40
N ALA A 61 6.53 -16.34 -0.67
CA ALA A 61 5.40 -17.18 -1.00
C ALA A 61 5.86 -18.39 -1.84
N PRO A 62 5.31 -19.59 -1.61
CA PRO A 62 5.59 -20.76 -2.42
C PRO A 62 5.05 -20.56 -3.85
N GLU A 63 5.70 -21.19 -4.84
CA GLU A 63 5.30 -21.09 -6.25
C GLU A 63 3.89 -21.67 -6.52
N LEU A 64 3.50 -22.66 -5.72
CA LEU A 64 2.19 -23.33 -5.77
C LEU A 64 1.71 -23.60 -4.34
N GLY A 65 0.42 -23.42 -4.10
CA GLY A 65 -0.20 -23.65 -2.79
C GLY A 65 -0.25 -22.41 -1.91
N SER A 66 -0.55 -22.61 -0.62
CA SER A 66 -0.83 -21.56 0.35
C SER A 66 -0.22 -21.95 1.69
N VAL A 67 0.79 -21.19 2.12
CA VAL A 67 1.45 -21.38 3.43
C VAL A 67 0.43 -21.33 4.57
N ALA A 68 -0.61 -20.51 4.41
CA ALA A 68 -1.68 -20.41 5.40
C ALA A 68 -2.48 -21.72 5.50
N ASP A 69 -2.80 -22.35 4.37
CA ASP A 69 -3.56 -23.60 4.36
C ASP A 69 -2.74 -24.77 4.93
N GLU A 70 -1.43 -24.82 4.63
CA GLU A 70 -0.51 -25.79 5.22
C GLU A 70 -0.43 -25.64 6.74
N LEU A 71 -0.23 -24.41 7.24
CA LEU A 71 -0.18 -24.13 8.68
C LEU A 71 -1.50 -24.47 9.39
N ILE A 72 -2.65 -24.15 8.77
CA ILE A 72 -3.96 -24.48 9.33
C ILE A 72 -4.16 -26.00 9.38
N ALA A 73 -3.74 -26.73 8.35
CA ALA A 73 -3.84 -28.18 8.32
C ALA A 73 -2.99 -28.82 9.43
N GLU A 74 -1.76 -28.34 9.60
CA GLU A 74 -0.83 -28.80 10.64
C GLU A 74 -1.40 -28.55 12.04
N ARG A 75 -1.88 -27.33 12.31
CA ARG A 75 -2.55 -26.96 13.58
C ARG A 75 -3.77 -27.83 13.89
N ARG A 76 -4.57 -28.16 12.89
CA ARG A 76 -5.74 -29.05 13.06
C ARG A 76 -5.31 -30.47 13.40
N GLN A 77 -4.26 -30.99 12.75
CA GLN A 77 -3.74 -32.32 13.04
C GLN A 77 -3.15 -32.42 14.45
N GLU A 78 -2.43 -31.40 14.90
CA GLU A 78 -1.95 -31.31 16.29
C GLU A 78 -3.12 -31.32 17.28
N ALA A 79 -4.14 -30.49 17.05
CA ALA A 79 -5.31 -30.41 17.92
C ALA A 79 -6.18 -31.68 17.96
N THR A 80 -5.99 -32.62 17.02
CA THR A 80 -6.70 -33.92 17.03
C THR A 80 -5.88 -35.03 17.71
N LYS A 81 -4.60 -34.77 18.02
CA LYS A 81 -3.69 -35.73 18.67
C LYS A 81 -3.57 -35.52 20.18
N GLU A 82 -4.05 -34.39 20.70
CA GLU A 82 -4.34 -34.15 22.13
C GLU A 82 -5.78 -34.55 22.48
#